data_AF-A0A8H2WWU9-F1
#
_entry.id   AF-A0A8H2WWU9-F1
#
_cell.length_a   1.000
_cell.length_b   1.000
_cell.length_c   1.000
_cell.angle_alpha   90.00
_cell.angle_beta   90.00
_cell.angle_gamma   90.00
#
_symmetry.space_group_name_H-M   'P 1'
#
loop_
_entity.id
_entity.type
_entity.pdbx_description
1 polymer ?
#
loop_
_entity_poly.entity_id
_entity_poly.type
_entity_poly.pdbx_seq_one_letter_code
_entity_poly.pdbx_strand_id
1 'polypeptide(L)'
;MNTRKSVLCKNDAGTGSTDWLAAAQNWMQGLDPVSNLNAGLFEGVRHDVGFLSFGWFEALALNPNDDKAKAAINSYATYLASRFNPNVGCTMSWNPPSRDPTQFQVIIDNMMNLELLIISSRLTGNSTLYDMATSHANKTMINHLRPDASTYHVVNYNQTTGAVIWQRTAQGYADNSTWTRGQAWGIHGFATMYDYTSDLNYWITSRRLAEYYLSRLPESGVPPWDFDAPAVLGRPSDTSSATLAASGMLMLSRFEQNVSNTTGANYWANAAVRLLSSTTNLAWREESNWQSLLSNGTVNNPANPPNNNTGIIYGDYYYIKAGNELLNQGLMNCSNGQVAVPATPTSPNSPQTSQQTNGGIALTSVFWPLVWPSGLLGFLIEF
;
A
#
# COMPACT_ATOMS: atom_id res chain seq x y z
N MET A 1 -10.28 -9.97 5.04
CA MET A 1 -11.58 -10.64 4.83
C MET A 1 -12.33 -10.97 6.12
N ASN A 2 -11.68 -11.52 7.16
CA ASN A 2 -12.35 -11.81 8.43
C ASN A 2 -13.06 -10.59 9.05
N THR A 3 -12.42 -9.43 9.10
CA THR A 3 -13.02 -8.17 9.58
C THR A 3 -14.28 -7.79 8.79
N ARG A 4 -14.26 -7.96 7.47
CA ARG A 4 -15.44 -7.72 6.63
C ARG A 4 -16.59 -8.65 7.02
N LYS A 5 -16.33 -9.94 7.15
CA LYS A 5 -17.34 -10.94 7.54
C LYS A 5 -17.86 -10.74 8.97
N SER A 6 -17.00 -10.45 9.93
CA SER A 6 -17.33 -10.48 11.37
C SER A 6 -17.72 -9.13 11.96
N VAL A 7 -17.31 -8.02 11.34
CA VAL A 7 -17.51 -6.67 11.87
C VAL A 7 -18.33 -5.82 10.91
N LEU A 8 -17.88 -5.68 9.66
CA LEU A 8 -18.44 -4.69 8.73
C LEU A 8 -19.72 -5.18 8.04
N CYS A 9 -19.80 -6.47 7.71
CA CYS A 9 -20.86 -7.09 6.91
C CYS A 9 -21.33 -8.42 7.52
N LYS A 10 -21.73 -8.42 8.80
CA LYS A 10 -22.12 -9.62 9.59
C LYS A 10 -23.14 -10.55 8.93
N ASN A 11 -23.98 -10.01 8.06
CA ASN A 11 -25.08 -10.73 7.40
C ASN A 11 -24.88 -10.91 5.89
N ASP A 12 -23.69 -10.60 5.36
CA ASP A 12 -23.39 -10.75 3.94
C ASP A 12 -23.10 -12.22 3.60
N ALA A 13 -24.10 -12.89 3.02
CA ALA A 13 -24.03 -14.26 2.54
C ALA A 13 -22.95 -14.47 1.45
N GLY A 14 -22.51 -13.40 0.77
CA GLY A 14 -21.48 -13.44 -0.27
C GLY A 14 -20.04 -13.55 0.26
N THR A 15 -19.78 -13.27 1.55
CA THR A 15 -18.48 -13.56 2.17
C THR A 15 -18.26 -15.04 2.51
N GLY A 16 -19.28 -15.87 2.24
CA GLY A 16 -19.21 -17.32 2.19
C GLY A 16 -19.15 -18.06 3.53
N SER A 17 -19.24 -19.40 3.43
CA SER A 17 -19.02 -20.36 4.53
C SER A 17 -17.56 -20.44 4.97
N THR A 18 -16.62 -19.87 4.21
CA THR A 18 -15.18 -19.90 4.48
C THR A 18 -14.86 -19.34 5.86
N ASP A 19 -14.09 -20.11 6.63
CA ASP A 19 -13.47 -19.63 7.86
C ASP A 19 -12.18 -18.87 7.51
N TRP A 20 -12.34 -17.57 7.25
CA TRP A 20 -11.21 -16.70 6.89
C TRP A 20 -10.18 -16.55 8.01
N LEU A 21 -10.59 -16.68 9.28
CA LEU A 21 -9.67 -16.60 10.40
C LEU A 21 -8.81 -17.87 10.48
N ALA A 22 -9.43 -19.05 10.42
CA ALA A 22 -8.71 -20.31 10.40
C ALA A 22 -7.77 -20.42 9.19
N ALA A 23 -8.23 -19.98 8.00
CA ALA A 23 -7.40 -19.93 6.81
C ALA A 23 -6.17 -19.03 7.00
N ALA A 24 -6.36 -17.81 7.52
CA ALA A 24 -5.26 -16.90 7.79
C ALA A 24 -4.26 -17.48 8.80
N GLN A 25 -4.76 -18.05 9.91
CA GLN A 25 -3.91 -18.70 10.92
C GLN A 25 -3.09 -19.86 10.34
N ASN A 26 -3.68 -20.67 9.45
CA ASN A 26 -2.98 -21.76 8.77
C ASN A 26 -1.85 -21.23 7.87
N TRP A 27 -2.11 -20.18 7.08
CA TRP A 27 -1.07 -19.55 6.26
C TRP A 27 0.05 -18.92 7.08
N MET A 28 -0.28 -18.27 8.21
CA MET A 28 0.72 -17.64 9.08
C MET A 28 1.70 -18.65 9.71
N GLN A 29 1.36 -19.94 9.82
CA GLN A 29 2.30 -20.95 10.32
C GLN A 29 3.58 -21.02 9.47
N GLY A 30 3.49 -20.71 8.16
CA GLY A 30 4.66 -20.63 7.28
C GLY A 30 5.63 -19.49 7.64
N LEU A 31 5.18 -18.48 8.39
CA LEU A 31 6.01 -17.36 8.86
C LEU A 31 6.65 -17.64 10.22
N ASP A 32 6.25 -18.69 10.95
CA ASP A 32 6.82 -19.01 12.27
C ASP A 32 8.35 -19.15 12.21
N PRO A 33 8.96 -19.91 11.27
CA PRO A 33 10.41 -20.02 11.20
C PRO A 33 11.08 -18.69 10.85
N VAL A 34 10.42 -17.88 10.01
CA VAL A 34 10.94 -16.58 9.59
C VAL A 34 10.96 -15.62 10.78
N SER A 35 9.92 -15.61 11.60
CA SER A 35 9.80 -14.73 12.78
C SER A 35 10.83 -15.00 13.89
N ASN A 36 11.58 -16.10 13.80
CA ASN A 36 12.65 -16.41 14.73
C ASN A 36 13.96 -15.75 14.28
N LEU A 37 14.41 -14.75 15.03
CA LEU A 37 15.68 -14.04 14.79
C LEU A 37 16.89 -14.99 14.68
N ASN A 38 16.86 -16.13 15.38
CA ASN A 38 17.95 -17.10 15.38
C ASN A 38 17.91 -18.10 14.20
N ALA A 39 16.85 -18.08 13.38
CA ALA A 39 16.72 -18.99 12.23
C ALA A 39 17.59 -18.58 11.03
N GLY A 40 18.17 -17.37 11.04
CA GLY A 40 19.03 -16.88 9.96
C GLY A 40 18.30 -16.53 8.66
N LEU A 41 16.96 -16.49 8.67
CA LEU A 41 16.15 -16.29 7.47
C LEU A 41 15.93 -14.81 7.11
N PHE A 42 16.15 -13.88 8.06
CA PHE A 42 15.97 -12.44 7.82
C PHE A 42 16.96 -11.84 6.82
N GLU A 43 18.13 -12.43 6.65
CA GLU A 43 19.14 -11.93 5.72
C GLU A 43 18.66 -11.97 4.26
N GLY A 44 17.86 -12.98 3.91
CA GLY A 44 17.23 -13.09 2.60
C GLY A 44 16.08 -12.08 2.39
N VAL A 45 15.45 -11.62 3.48
CA VAL A 45 14.28 -10.72 3.44
C VAL A 45 14.69 -9.24 3.55
N ARG A 46 15.74 -8.95 4.33
CA ARG A 46 16.26 -7.58 4.53
C ARG A 46 15.17 -6.64 5.04
N HIS A 47 15.07 -5.41 4.53
CA HIS A 47 14.14 -4.44 5.07
C HIS A 47 12.66 -4.86 4.96
N ASP A 48 12.32 -5.77 4.05
CA ASP A 48 10.97 -6.27 3.81
C ASP A 48 10.42 -7.17 4.94
N VAL A 49 11.19 -7.33 6.03
CA VAL A 49 10.67 -7.90 7.28
C VAL A 49 9.45 -7.12 7.80
N GLY A 50 9.34 -5.84 7.48
CA GLY A 50 8.15 -5.05 7.79
C GLY A 50 6.91 -5.56 7.02
N PHE A 51 7.00 -5.79 5.72
CA PHE A 51 5.90 -6.40 4.95
C PHE A 51 5.52 -7.79 5.48
N LEU A 52 6.51 -8.63 5.82
CA LEU A 52 6.23 -9.95 6.42
C LEU A 52 5.59 -9.85 7.80
N SER A 53 5.71 -8.71 8.48
CA SER A 53 5.14 -8.51 9.80
C SER A 53 3.63 -8.18 9.81
N PHE A 54 3.04 -7.85 8.65
CA PHE A 54 1.65 -7.37 8.57
C PHE A 54 0.61 -8.38 9.08
N GLY A 55 0.82 -9.68 8.82
CA GLY A 55 -0.06 -10.72 9.36
C GLY A 55 -0.10 -10.72 10.90
N TRP A 56 1.04 -10.45 11.53
CA TRP A 56 1.14 -10.37 12.98
C TRP A 56 0.47 -9.10 13.55
N PHE A 57 0.48 -7.99 12.80
CA PHE A 57 -0.29 -6.80 13.18
C PHE A 57 -1.79 -7.10 13.20
N GLU A 58 -2.30 -7.77 12.16
CA GLU A 58 -3.70 -8.16 12.07
C GLU A 58 -4.08 -9.18 13.16
N ALA A 59 -3.16 -10.10 13.52
CA ALA A 59 -3.36 -11.02 14.66
C ALA A 59 -3.48 -10.26 16.00
N LEU A 60 -2.60 -9.28 16.23
CA LEU A 60 -2.63 -8.44 17.43
C LEU A 60 -3.88 -7.55 17.50
N ALA A 61 -4.37 -7.07 16.36
CA ALA A 61 -5.63 -6.33 16.29
C ALA A 61 -6.85 -7.18 16.69
N LEU A 62 -6.81 -8.50 16.42
CA LEU A 62 -7.85 -9.45 16.85
C LEU A 62 -7.69 -9.85 18.31
N ASN A 63 -6.45 -10.06 18.77
CA ASN A 63 -6.13 -10.41 20.16
C ASN A 63 -4.92 -9.60 20.65
N PRO A 64 -5.14 -8.49 21.38
CA PRO A 64 -4.07 -7.66 21.92
C PRO A 64 -3.14 -8.37 22.92
N ASN A 65 -3.56 -9.54 23.42
CA ASN A 65 -2.78 -10.36 24.35
C ASN A 65 -2.08 -11.55 23.68
N ASP A 66 -2.00 -11.59 22.34
CA ASP A 66 -1.29 -12.63 21.62
C ASP A 66 0.24 -12.49 21.79
N ASP A 67 0.80 -13.25 22.74
CA ASP A 67 2.23 -13.23 23.04
C ASP A 67 3.10 -13.72 21.87
N LYS A 68 2.56 -14.62 21.02
CA LYS A 68 3.26 -15.09 19.81
C LYS A 68 3.39 -13.96 18.80
N ALA A 69 2.31 -13.22 18.55
CA ALA A 69 2.33 -12.07 17.65
C ALA A 69 3.27 -10.97 18.17
N LYS A 70 3.22 -10.65 19.47
CA LYS A 70 4.14 -9.68 20.09
C LYS A 70 5.60 -10.09 19.92
N ALA A 71 5.92 -11.36 20.19
CA ALA A 71 7.27 -11.88 20.03
C ALA A 71 7.75 -11.81 18.57
N ALA A 72 6.91 -12.20 17.61
CA ALA A 72 7.24 -12.11 16.19
C ALA A 72 7.52 -10.66 15.76
N ILE A 73 6.61 -9.72 16.08
CA ILE A 73 6.76 -8.28 15.79
C ILE A 73 8.08 -7.75 16.35
N ASN A 74 8.40 -8.06 17.61
CA ASN A 74 9.64 -7.59 18.23
C ASN A 74 10.89 -8.20 17.58
N SER A 75 10.85 -9.46 17.16
CA SER A 75 11.95 -10.09 16.42
C SER A 75 12.20 -9.42 15.07
N TYR A 76 11.15 -9.19 14.28
CA TYR A 76 11.27 -8.47 13.00
C TYR A 76 11.79 -7.05 13.22
N ALA A 77 11.25 -6.33 14.22
CA ALA A 77 11.67 -4.95 14.52
C ALA A 77 13.13 -4.89 14.97
N THR A 78 13.58 -5.85 15.78
CA THR A 78 15.00 -5.97 16.19
C THR A 78 15.91 -6.10 14.98
N TYR A 79 15.54 -6.95 14.02
CA TYR A 79 16.32 -7.09 12.80
C TYR A 79 16.29 -5.82 11.95
N LEU A 80 15.13 -5.22 11.69
CA LEU A 80 15.02 -3.98 10.91
C LEU A 80 15.82 -2.84 11.56
N ALA A 81 15.74 -2.69 12.88
CA ALA A 81 16.51 -1.71 13.64
C ALA A 81 18.02 -1.94 13.54
N SER A 82 18.49 -3.20 13.47
CA SER A 82 19.91 -3.49 13.27
C SER A 82 20.45 -3.02 11.91
N ARG A 83 19.56 -2.77 10.94
CA ARG A 83 19.88 -2.19 9.63
C ARG A 83 19.90 -0.66 9.63
N PHE A 84 19.61 -0.01 10.77
CA PHE A 84 19.63 1.45 10.90
C PHE A 84 21.06 1.98 10.99
N ASN A 85 21.38 3.01 10.23
CA ASN A 85 22.64 3.74 10.33
C ASN A 85 22.36 5.19 10.76
N PRO A 86 22.88 5.66 11.90
CA PRO A 86 22.60 7.01 12.41
C PRO A 86 23.22 8.15 11.58
N ASN A 87 24.31 7.91 10.85
CA ASN A 87 24.90 8.92 9.95
C ASN A 87 23.99 9.15 8.74
N VAL A 88 23.38 8.09 8.22
CA VAL A 88 22.39 8.17 7.13
C VAL A 88 21.02 8.57 7.65
N GLY A 89 20.65 8.14 8.86
CA GLY A 89 19.34 8.36 9.46
C GLY A 89 18.24 7.45 8.91
N CYS A 90 18.59 6.35 8.24
CA CYS A 90 17.64 5.40 7.63
C CYS A 90 18.01 3.94 7.98
N THR A 91 17.07 3.03 7.72
CA THR A 91 17.30 1.59 7.66
C THR A 91 17.73 1.21 6.24
N MET A 92 18.70 0.30 6.11
CA MET A 92 19.23 -0.12 4.81
C MET A 92 18.30 -1.10 4.10
N SER A 93 17.97 -0.85 2.84
CA SER A 93 17.10 -1.71 2.05
C SER A 93 17.80 -2.99 1.59
N TRP A 94 18.99 -2.85 0.99
CA TRP A 94 19.81 -3.97 0.50
C TRP A 94 21.24 -3.87 0.98
N ASN A 95 21.92 -5.01 1.13
CA ASN A 95 23.31 -5.02 1.55
C ASN A 95 24.21 -4.38 0.48
N PRO A 96 25.28 -3.68 0.90
CA PRO A 96 26.22 -3.12 -0.05
C PRO A 96 26.92 -4.22 -0.84
N PRO A 97 27.29 -3.95 -2.10
CA PRO A 97 28.10 -4.88 -2.87
C PRO A 97 29.50 -4.99 -2.25
N SER A 98 30.11 -6.18 -2.24
CA SER A 98 31.44 -6.39 -1.62
C SER A 98 32.54 -5.49 -2.18
N ARG A 99 32.41 -5.04 -3.43
CA ARG A 99 33.36 -4.13 -4.11
C ARG A 99 33.28 -2.68 -3.63
N ASP A 100 32.18 -2.29 -3.01
CA ASP A 100 31.99 -0.96 -2.45
C ASP A 100 31.12 -1.06 -1.18
N PRO A 101 31.75 -1.44 -0.05
CA PRO A 101 31.04 -1.62 1.21
C PRO A 101 30.48 -0.32 1.75
N THR A 102 30.86 0.85 1.21
CA THR A 102 30.43 2.16 1.72
C THR A 102 29.02 2.56 1.28
N GLN A 103 28.41 1.82 0.36
CA GLN A 103 27.07 2.10 -0.14
C GLN A 103 26.00 1.83 0.91
N PHE A 104 25.00 2.70 0.93
CA PHE A 104 23.82 2.56 1.76
C PHE A 104 22.60 2.88 0.92
N GLN A 105 21.94 1.84 0.41
CA GLN A 105 20.81 2.00 -0.50
C GLN A 105 19.50 1.96 0.28
N VAL A 106 18.67 2.98 0.06
CA VAL A 106 17.32 3.12 0.64
C VAL A 106 16.32 3.24 -0.49
N ILE A 107 15.32 2.37 -0.51
CA ILE A 107 14.21 2.43 -1.47
C ILE A 107 12.95 3.02 -0.84
N ILE A 108 12.10 3.65 -1.65
CA ILE A 108 10.88 4.31 -1.18
C ILE A 108 9.90 3.34 -0.49
N ASP A 109 9.92 2.07 -0.89
CA ASP A 109 9.17 0.95 -0.33
C ASP A 109 9.47 0.76 1.17
N ASN A 110 10.67 1.17 1.61
CA ASN A 110 11.05 1.09 3.02
C ASN A 110 10.15 1.96 3.91
N MET A 111 9.45 2.96 3.37
CA MET A 111 8.42 3.71 4.10
C MET A 111 7.34 2.81 4.69
N MET A 112 6.99 1.73 3.98
CA MET A 112 5.97 0.77 4.44
C MET A 112 6.45 -0.08 5.62
N ASN A 113 7.75 -0.26 5.73
CA ASN A 113 8.36 -1.10 6.76
C ASN A 113 8.57 -0.34 8.09
N LEU A 114 8.36 0.99 8.11
CA LEU A 114 8.53 1.80 9.32
C LEU A 114 7.43 1.57 10.37
N GLU A 115 6.24 1.14 9.94
CA GLU A 115 5.14 0.79 10.83
C GLU A 115 5.55 -0.29 11.85
N LEU A 116 6.40 -1.24 11.45
CA LEU A 116 6.96 -2.27 12.31
C LEU A 116 7.73 -1.69 13.51
N LEU A 117 8.59 -0.70 13.26
CA LEU A 117 9.36 -0.07 14.32
C LEU A 117 8.45 0.69 15.30
N ILE A 118 7.43 1.38 14.78
CA ILE A 118 6.48 2.13 15.60
C ILE A 118 5.61 1.21 16.46
N ILE A 119 5.07 0.14 15.87
CA ILE A 119 4.26 -0.84 16.61
C ILE A 119 5.10 -1.51 17.71
N SER A 120 6.31 -1.96 17.39
CA SER A 120 7.22 -2.54 18.40
C SER A 120 7.61 -1.53 19.48
N SER A 121 7.80 -0.25 19.13
CA SER A 121 8.01 0.82 20.11
C SER A 121 6.85 0.91 21.11
N ARG A 122 5.60 0.90 20.62
CA ARG A 122 4.39 0.92 21.47
C ARG A 122 4.26 -0.32 22.35
N LEU A 123 4.64 -1.48 21.84
CA LEU A 123 4.58 -2.75 22.58
C LEU A 123 5.61 -2.84 23.71
N THR A 124 6.80 -2.28 23.49
CA THR A 124 7.96 -2.46 24.39
C THR A 124 8.26 -1.24 25.24
N GLY A 125 7.76 -0.07 24.87
CA GLY A 125 8.15 1.22 25.44
C GLY A 125 9.52 1.73 24.96
N ASN A 126 10.17 1.06 24.01
CA ASN A 126 11.47 1.50 23.47
C ASN A 126 11.27 2.64 22.45
N SER A 127 11.40 3.88 22.90
CA SER A 127 11.26 5.08 22.05
C SER A 127 12.30 5.15 20.93
N THR A 128 13.46 4.50 21.06
CA THR A 128 14.51 4.50 20.03
C THR A 128 13.98 3.99 18.68
N LEU A 129 13.08 3.00 18.69
CA LEU A 129 12.48 2.46 17.47
C LEU A 129 11.58 3.50 16.75
N TYR A 130 10.86 4.31 17.53
CA TYR A 130 10.08 5.43 17.01
C TYR A 130 10.99 6.53 16.43
N ASP A 131 12.09 6.84 17.12
CA ASP A 131 13.08 7.83 16.66
C ASP A 131 13.75 7.38 15.35
N MET A 132 14.06 6.09 15.22
CA MET A 132 14.57 5.51 13.97
C MET A 132 13.56 5.62 12.83
N ALA A 133 12.28 5.32 13.08
CA ALA A 133 11.22 5.41 12.08
C ALA A 133 11.01 6.86 11.59
N THR A 134 10.91 7.82 12.51
CA THR A 134 10.73 9.24 12.18
C THR A 134 11.97 9.83 11.51
N SER A 135 13.18 9.47 11.96
CA SER A 135 14.43 9.82 11.28
C SER A 135 14.43 9.34 9.83
N HIS A 136 14.03 8.08 9.59
CA HIS A 136 13.96 7.51 8.26
C HIS A 136 12.98 8.29 7.39
N ALA A 137 11.74 8.46 7.84
CA ALA A 137 10.71 9.16 7.08
C ALA A 137 11.13 10.61 6.74
N ASN A 138 11.75 11.30 7.69
CA ASN A 138 12.26 12.67 7.49
C ASN A 138 13.35 12.72 6.41
N LYS A 139 14.29 11.77 6.42
CA LYS A 139 15.33 11.72 5.41
C LYS A 139 14.77 11.36 4.03
N THR A 140 13.77 10.47 3.96
CA THR A 140 13.06 10.13 2.72
C THR A 140 12.34 11.34 2.13
N MET A 141 11.66 12.17 2.94
CA MET A 141 11.03 13.41 2.45
C MET A 141 12.02 14.35 1.74
N ILE A 142 13.28 14.39 2.21
CA ILE A 142 14.30 15.30 1.69
C ILE A 142 14.92 14.76 0.39
N ASN A 143 15.22 13.46 0.33
CA ASN A 143 16.09 12.93 -0.72
C ASN A 143 15.40 12.06 -1.78
N HIS A 144 14.26 11.45 -1.47
CA HIS A 144 13.51 10.64 -2.44
C HIS A 144 12.53 11.48 -3.26
N LEU A 145 12.07 12.61 -2.72
CA LEU A 145 11.09 13.45 -3.39
C LEU A 145 11.79 14.48 -4.29
N ARG A 146 11.26 14.65 -5.49
CA ARG A 146 11.63 15.75 -6.39
C ARG A 146 10.77 16.98 -6.09
N PRO A 147 11.17 18.19 -6.55
CA PRO A 147 10.40 19.41 -6.28
C PRO A 147 8.94 19.37 -6.75
N ASP A 148 8.66 18.63 -7.82
CA ASP A 148 7.32 18.44 -8.41
C ASP A 148 6.48 17.36 -7.71
N ALA A 149 6.97 16.79 -6.60
CA ALA A 149 6.38 15.68 -5.86
C ALA A 149 6.36 14.33 -6.58
N SER A 150 7.11 14.17 -7.68
CA SER A 150 7.50 12.83 -8.15
C SER A 150 8.56 12.21 -7.23
N THR A 151 8.67 10.88 -7.21
CA THR A 151 9.67 10.18 -6.38
C THR A 151 10.76 9.49 -7.21
N TYR A 152 12.00 9.55 -6.72
CA TYR A 152 13.00 8.53 -7.03
C TYR A 152 12.63 7.20 -6.36
N HIS A 153 13.04 6.09 -6.96
CA HIS A 153 12.88 4.78 -6.34
C HIS A 153 14.00 4.56 -5.32
N VAL A 154 15.27 4.71 -5.72
CA VAL A 154 16.43 4.38 -4.90
C VAL A 154 17.26 5.63 -4.61
N VAL A 155 17.64 5.84 -3.36
CA VAL A 155 18.67 6.80 -2.96
C VAL A 155 19.83 6.04 -2.34
N ASN A 156 21.02 6.27 -2.87
CA ASN A 156 22.25 5.71 -2.32
C ASN A 156 23.02 6.77 -1.55
N TYR A 157 23.38 6.45 -0.32
CA TYR A 157 24.17 7.29 0.56
C TYR A 157 25.56 6.69 0.75
N ASN A 158 26.51 7.51 1.17
CA ASN A 158 27.73 7.04 1.80
C ASN A 158 27.44 6.73 3.27
N GLN A 159 27.59 5.48 3.70
CA GLN A 159 27.21 5.07 5.06
C GLN A 159 28.09 5.69 6.17
N THR A 160 29.26 6.22 5.82
CA THR A 160 30.18 6.86 6.77
C THR A 160 29.81 8.33 6.97
N THR A 161 29.50 9.04 5.89
CA THR A 161 29.26 10.50 5.93
C THR A 161 27.78 10.89 5.93
N GLY A 162 26.89 10.00 5.53
CA GLY A 162 25.46 10.29 5.34
C GLY A 162 25.15 11.10 4.07
N ALA A 163 26.15 11.39 3.23
CA ALA A 163 25.97 12.16 2.00
C ALA A 163 25.27 11.34 0.92
N VAL A 164 24.35 11.94 0.17
CA VAL A 164 23.75 11.34 -1.02
C VAL A 164 24.81 11.23 -2.11
N ILE A 165 24.98 10.02 -2.67
CA ILE A 165 25.88 9.74 -3.79
C ILE A 165 25.12 9.85 -5.11
N TRP A 166 23.93 9.24 -5.19
CA TRP A 166 23.05 9.30 -6.36
C TRP A 166 21.61 8.95 -6.00
N GLN A 167 20.68 9.37 -6.86
CA GLN A 167 19.28 8.95 -6.87
C GLN A 167 18.93 8.33 -8.23
N ARG A 168 18.28 7.15 -8.22
CA ARG A 168 18.08 6.31 -9.41
C ARG A 168 16.82 5.44 -9.31
N THR A 169 16.67 4.54 -10.27
CA THR A 169 15.67 3.50 -10.23
C THR A 169 16.26 2.09 -10.37
N ALA A 170 15.60 1.11 -9.74
CA ALA A 170 15.85 -0.32 -9.98
C ALA A 170 14.73 -0.99 -10.78
N GLN A 171 13.52 -0.43 -10.73
CA GLN A 171 12.30 -1.03 -11.31
C GLN A 171 11.44 -0.04 -12.08
N GLY A 172 11.92 1.18 -12.34
CA GLY A 172 11.28 2.19 -13.17
C GLY A 172 11.89 2.26 -14.56
N TYR A 173 11.33 3.11 -15.42
CA TYR A 173 11.78 3.28 -16.80
C TYR A 173 13.16 3.92 -16.92
N ALA A 174 13.42 4.96 -16.14
CA ALA A 174 14.69 5.69 -16.12
C ALA A 174 14.96 6.25 -14.72
N ASP A 175 16.22 6.61 -14.43
CA ASP A 175 16.58 7.16 -13.12
C ASP A 175 15.78 8.42 -12.74
N ASN A 176 15.39 9.20 -13.75
CA ASN A 176 14.57 10.40 -13.61
C ASN A 176 13.08 10.17 -13.91
N SER A 177 12.64 8.93 -14.12
CA SER A 177 11.22 8.61 -14.30
C SER A 177 10.50 8.47 -12.96
N THR A 178 9.17 8.38 -13.03
CA THR A 178 8.29 8.08 -11.91
C THR A 178 7.68 6.70 -12.06
N TRP A 179 8.33 5.72 -11.43
CA TRP A 179 7.74 4.40 -11.24
C TRP A 179 6.49 4.51 -10.36
N THR A 180 5.34 4.09 -10.89
CA THR A 180 4.05 4.47 -10.27
C THR A 180 3.83 3.79 -8.93
N ARG A 181 4.29 2.54 -8.75
CA ARG A 181 4.23 1.88 -7.45
C ARG A 181 5.13 2.52 -6.41
N GLY A 182 6.31 3.02 -6.80
CA GLY A 182 7.17 3.80 -5.91
C GLY A 182 6.48 5.07 -5.41
N GLN A 183 5.79 5.77 -6.31
CA GLN A 183 4.96 6.92 -5.94
C GLN A 183 3.85 6.51 -4.96
N ALA A 184 3.17 5.38 -5.21
CA ALA A 184 2.12 4.85 -4.35
C ALA A 184 2.63 4.41 -2.97
N TRP A 185 3.84 3.85 -2.86
CA TRP A 185 4.50 3.57 -1.57
C TRP A 185 4.73 4.86 -0.77
N GLY A 186 5.14 5.93 -1.44
CA GLY A 186 5.25 7.24 -0.81
C GLY A 186 3.90 7.75 -0.30
N ILE A 187 2.84 7.70 -1.13
CA ILE A 187 1.49 8.16 -0.74
C ILE A 187 1.04 7.43 0.53
N HIS A 188 1.08 6.10 0.52
CA HIS A 188 0.58 5.30 1.63
C HIS A 188 1.51 5.39 2.85
N GLY A 189 2.82 5.25 2.65
CA GLY A 189 3.80 5.25 3.74
C GLY A 189 3.82 6.56 4.52
N PHE A 190 3.72 7.72 3.86
CA PHE A 190 3.60 9.00 4.57
C PHE A 190 2.23 9.18 5.25
N ALA A 191 1.15 8.65 4.66
CA ALA A 191 -0.15 8.63 5.34
C ALA A 191 -0.09 7.78 6.63
N THR A 192 0.55 6.61 6.58
CA THR A 192 0.82 5.76 7.75
C THR A 192 1.64 6.50 8.80
N MET A 193 2.74 7.15 8.41
CA MET A 193 3.54 7.93 9.36
C MET A 193 2.72 9.04 10.03
N TYR A 194 1.84 9.75 9.30
CA TYR A 194 0.94 10.72 9.93
C TYR A 194 -0.04 10.05 10.91
N ASP A 195 -0.65 8.93 10.55
CA ASP A 195 -1.60 8.21 11.41
C ASP A 195 -0.97 7.84 12.77
N TYR A 196 0.33 7.49 12.76
CA TYR A 196 1.07 7.09 13.96
C TYR A 196 1.65 8.25 14.77
N THR A 197 2.04 9.34 14.12
CA THR A 197 2.84 10.43 14.73
C THR A 197 2.09 11.75 14.88
N SER A 198 1.01 11.93 14.11
CA SER A 198 0.29 13.19 13.91
C SER A 198 1.16 14.36 13.39
N ASP A 199 2.34 14.09 12.82
CA ASP A 199 3.19 15.13 12.21
C ASP A 199 2.60 15.58 10.86
N LEU A 200 2.13 16.83 10.82
CA LEU A 200 1.49 17.44 9.65
C LEU A 200 2.38 17.42 8.40
N ASN A 201 3.71 17.37 8.53
CA ASN A 201 4.60 17.29 7.37
C ASN A 201 4.38 16.00 6.58
N TYR A 202 4.10 14.88 7.25
CA TYR A 202 3.80 13.61 6.57
C TYR A 202 2.44 13.65 5.88
N TRP A 203 1.43 14.27 6.50
CA TRP A 203 0.13 14.46 5.86
C TRP A 203 0.23 15.32 4.60
N ILE A 204 0.90 16.47 4.69
CA ILE A 204 1.14 17.36 3.55
C ILE A 204 1.92 16.63 2.44
N THR A 205 2.93 15.85 2.82
CA THR A 205 3.72 15.08 1.87
C THR A 205 2.86 14.04 1.13
N SER A 206 2.09 13.24 1.85
CA SER A 206 1.19 12.24 1.25
C SER A 206 0.18 12.89 0.29
N ARG A 207 -0.39 14.06 0.65
CA ARG A 207 -1.27 14.83 -0.25
C ARG A 207 -0.57 15.24 -1.54
N ARG A 208 0.62 15.84 -1.45
CA ARG A 208 1.38 16.28 -2.63
C ARG A 208 1.71 15.11 -3.56
N LEU A 209 2.12 13.97 -3.00
CA LEU A 209 2.40 12.76 -3.77
C LEU A 209 1.13 12.23 -4.47
N ALA A 210 -0.02 12.29 -3.80
CA ALA A 210 -1.30 11.86 -4.33
C ALA A 210 -1.82 12.81 -5.43
N GLU A 211 -1.67 14.14 -5.26
CA GLU A 211 -2.00 15.12 -6.29
C GLU A 211 -1.17 14.89 -7.56
N TYR A 212 0.16 14.69 -7.41
CA TYR A 212 1.02 14.36 -8.53
C TYR A 212 0.53 13.08 -9.23
N TYR A 213 0.28 12.01 -8.47
CA TYR A 213 -0.19 10.73 -9.02
C TYR A 213 -1.47 10.89 -9.84
N LEU A 214 -2.49 11.59 -9.29
CA LEU A 214 -3.76 11.82 -9.98
C LEU A 214 -3.60 12.69 -11.23
N SER A 215 -2.70 13.67 -11.21
CA SER A 215 -2.44 14.54 -12.36
C SER A 215 -1.78 13.82 -13.53
N ARG A 216 -1.15 12.66 -13.27
CA ARG A 216 -0.39 11.87 -14.25
C ARG A 216 -1.16 10.63 -14.74
N LEU A 217 -2.35 10.36 -14.21
CA LEU A 217 -3.17 9.23 -14.66
C LEU A 217 -3.59 9.41 -16.13
N PRO A 218 -3.57 8.33 -16.93
CA PRO A 218 -4.13 8.36 -18.28
C PRO A 218 -5.66 8.44 -18.23
N GLU A 219 -6.29 8.68 -19.39
CA GLU A 219 -7.75 8.76 -19.53
C GLU A 219 -8.48 7.49 -19.06
N SER A 220 -7.86 6.31 -19.17
CA SER A 220 -8.40 5.06 -18.65
C SER A 220 -8.58 5.05 -17.13
N GLY A 221 -7.90 5.94 -16.41
CA GLY A 221 -7.88 6.00 -14.95
C GLY A 221 -7.06 4.90 -14.28
N VAL A 222 -6.38 4.04 -15.05
CA VAL A 222 -5.49 2.99 -14.52
C VAL A 222 -4.03 3.40 -14.75
N PRO A 223 -3.18 3.44 -13.70
CA PRO A 223 -1.78 3.83 -13.83
C PRO A 223 -1.02 2.87 -14.75
N PRO A 224 -0.14 3.38 -15.63
CA PRO A 224 0.91 2.54 -16.21
C PRO A 224 1.89 2.10 -15.10
N TRP A 225 2.78 1.17 -15.42
CA TRP A 225 3.90 0.80 -14.55
C TRP A 225 4.82 2.01 -14.25
N ASP A 226 5.00 2.90 -15.22
CA ASP A 226 5.79 4.11 -15.08
C ASP A 226 5.14 5.27 -15.84
N PHE A 227 5.03 6.44 -15.22
CA PHE A 227 4.36 7.61 -15.82
C PHE A 227 5.14 8.24 -16.99
N ASP A 228 6.46 8.03 -17.05
CA ASP A 228 7.37 8.65 -18.02
C ASP A 228 7.88 7.67 -19.09
N ALA A 229 7.62 6.36 -18.96
CA ALA A 229 7.89 5.39 -20.04
C ALA A 229 7.24 5.84 -21.35
N PRO A 230 7.77 5.62 -22.56
CA PRO A 230 7.10 5.97 -23.82
C PRO A 230 5.88 5.11 -24.14
N ALA A 231 4.81 5.72 -24.68
CA ALA A 231 3.57 4.98 -25.03
C ALA A 231 3.79 3.91 -26.10
N VAL A 232 4.70 4.16 -27.05
CA VAL A 232 5.08 3.22 -28.12
C VAL A 232 5.64 1.89 -27.58
N LEU A 233 6.11 1.85 -26.34
CA LEU A 233 6.62 0.62 -25.71
C LEU A 233 5.51 -0.21 -25.04
N GLY A 234 4.23 0.16 -25.20
CA GLY A 234 3.09 -0.61 -24.71
C GLY A 234 2.86 -0.56 -23.19
N ARG A 235 3.46 0.42 -22.49
CA ARG A 235 3.44 0.65 -21.02
C ARG A 235 2.41 -0.23 -20.28
N PRO A 236 2.81 -1.40 -19.74
CA PRO A 236 1.85 -2.25 -19.05
C PRO A 236 1.25 -1.50 -17.87
N SER A 237 -0.01 -1.78 -17.55
CA SER A 237 -0.63 -1.23 -16.35
C SER A 237 0.03 -1.77 -15.09
N ASP A 238 -0.19 -1.10 -13.97
CA ASP A 238 0.15 -1.66 -12.67
C ASP A 238 -1.01 -1.48 -11.69
N THR A 239 -1.85 -2.50 -11.62
CA THR A 239 -3.00 -2.52 -10.71
C THR A 239 -2.60 -2.45 -9.24
N SER A 240 -1.43 -2.97 -8.87
CA SER A 240 -0.93 -2.91 -7.49
C SER A 240 -0.62 -1.49 -7.04
N SER A 241 -0.08 -0.65 -7.93
CA SER A 241 0.10 0.79 -7.71
C SER A 241 -1.24 1.49 -7.48
N ALA A 242 -2.26 1.13 -8.26
CA ALA A 242 -3.58 1.74 -8.16
C ALA A 242 -4.26 1.45 -6.80
N THR A 243 -4.26 0.19 -6.37
CA THR A 243 -4.93 -0.22 -5.13
C THR A 243 -4.24 0.33 -3.89
N LEU A 244 -2.90 0.37 -3.91
CA LEU A 244 -2.08 0.99 -2.87
C LEU A 244 -2.32 2.50 -2.76
N ALA A 245 -2.27 3.22 -3.89
CA ALA A 245 -2.52 4.66 -3.91
C ALA A 245 -3.94 4.98 -3.44
N ALA A 246 -4.94 4.23 -3.90
CA ALA A 246 -6.32 4.37 -3.44
C ALA A 246 -6.44 4.13 -1.92
N SER A 247 -5.75 3.12 -1.38
CA SER A 247 -5.72 2.87 0.06
C SER A 247 -5.14 4.06 0.84
N GLY A 248 -4.04 4.66 0.37
CA GLY A 248 -3.48 5.87 0.98
C GLY A 248 -4.41 7.09 0.86
N MET A 249 -5.08 7.26 -0.28
CA MET A 249 -6.09 8.33 -0.47
C MET A 249 -7.29 8.17 0.47
N LEU A 250 -7.72 6.94 0.79
CA LEU A 250 -8.77 6.73 1.78
C LEU A 250 -8.32 7.10 3.20
N MET A 251 -7.05 6.91 3.54
CA MET A 251 -6.48 7.43 4.79
C MET A 251 -6.51 8.97 4.80
N LEU A 252 -6.10 9.61 3.70
CA LEU A 252 -6.22 11.07 3.55
C LEU A 252 -7.67 11.55 3.73
N SER A 253 -8.64 10.85 3.13
CA SER A 253 -10.07 11.13 3.33
C SER A 253 -10.44 11.13 4.81
N ARG A 254 -10.05 10.08 5.54
CA ARG A 254 -10.28 9.96 6.99
C ARG A 254 -9.62 11.09 7.78
N PHE A 255 -8.40 11.46 7.45
CA PHE A 255 -7.69 12.56 8.12
C PHE A 255 -8.41 13.90 7.93
N GLU A 256 -8.90 14.18 6.72
CA GLU A 256 -9.70 15.37 6.44
C GLU A 256 -11.03 15.34 7.21
N GLN A 257 -11.69 14.18 7.34
CA GLN A 257 -12.89 14.02 8.17
C GLN A 257 -12.61 14.35 9.64
N ASN A 258 -11.48 13.87 10.18
CA ASN A 258 -11.10 14.10 11.57
C ASN A 258 -10.90 15.59 11.91
N VAL A 259 -10.57 16.42 10.91
CA VAL A 259 -10.46 17.88 11.06
C VAL A 259 -11.68 18.63 10.51
N SER A 260 -12.79 17.93 10.24
CA SER A 260 -14.03 18.50 9.69
C SER A 260 -13.90 19.18 8.32
N ASN A 261 -12.91 18.81 7.51
CA ASN A 261 -12.78 19.26 6.12
C ASN A 261 -13.53 18.33 5.16
N THR A 262 -14.85 18.48 5.08
CA THR A 262 -15.70 17.63 4.23
C THR A 262 -15.35 17.70 2.74
N THR A 263 -14.93 18.87 2.23
CA THR A 263 -14.54 19.01 0.82
C THR A 263 -13.28 18.22 0.52
N GLY A 264 -12.26 18.30 1.39
CA GLY A 264 -11.03 17.50 1.26
C GLY A 264 -11.31 16.01 1.39
N ALA A 265 -12.12 15.62 2.37
CA ALA A 265 -12.54 14.23 2.56
C ALA A 265 -13.18 13.65 1.29
N ASN A 266 -14.19 14.35 0.76
CA ASN A 266 -14.89 13.93 -0.45
C ASN A 266 -13.97 13.91 -1.67
N TYR A 267 -13.02 14.84 -1.78
CA TYR A 267 -12.05 14.86 -2.88
C TYR A 267 -11.22 13.58 -2.92
N TRP A 268 -10.62 13.19 -1.79
CA TRP A 268 -9.79 11.99 -1.71
C TRP A 268 -10.59 10.69 -1.83
N ALA A 269 -11.75 10.62 -1.18
CA ALA A 269 -12.66 9.48 -1.31
C ALA A 269 -13.08 9.25 -2.77
N ASN A 270 -13.51 10.30 -3.47
CA ASN A 270 -13.91 10.20 -4.87
C ASN A 270 -12.75 9.81 -5.79
N ALA A 271 -11.53 10.31 -5.52
CA ALA A 271 -10.34 9.91 -6.26
C ALA A 271 -10.02 8.41 -6.08
N ALA A 272 -10.05 7.92 -4.84
CA ALA A 272 -9.84 6.51 -4.53
C ALA A 272 -10.91 5.62 -5.18
N VAL A 273 -12.18 5.98 -5.11
CA VAL A 273 -13.29 5.21 -5.71
C VAL A 273 -13.15 5.13 -7.23
N ARG A 274 -12.82 6.25 -7.91
CA ARG A 274 -12.58 6.22 -9.36
C ARG A 274 -11.42 5.32 -9.74
N LEU A 275 -10.30 5.43 -9.02
CA LEU A 275 -9.10 4.62 -9.26
C LEU A 275 -9.38 3.13 -9.07
N LEU A 276 -10.05 2.76 -7.98
CA LEU A 276 -10.49 1.37 -7.73
C LEU A 276 -11.46 0.90 -8.82
N SER A 277 -12.49 1.68 -9.15
CA SER A 277 -13.47 1.29 -10.17
C SER A 277 -12.84 1.06 -11.54
N SER A 278 -11.98 1.97 -12.02
CA SER A 278 -11.27 1.80 -13.30
C SER A 278 -10.38 0.56 -13.27
N THR A 279 -9.66 0.34 -12.16
CA THR A 279 -8.76 -0.80 -11.99
C THR A 279 -9.52 -2.12 -11.98
N THR A 280 -10.61 -2.21 -11.23
CA THR A 280 -11.45 -3.42 -11.16
C THR A 280 -12.09 -3.71 -12.51
N ASN A 281 -12.61 -2.70 -13.21
CA ASN A 281 -13.18 -2.88 -14.56
C ASN A 281 -12.19 -3.46 -15.56
N LEU A 282 -10.90 -3.10 -15.46
CA LEU A 282 -9.85 -3.64 -16.32
C LEU A 282 -9.44 -5.07 -15.92
N ALA A 283 -9.25 -5.28 -14.62
CA ALA A 283 -8.37 -6.34 -14.13
C ALA A 283 -9.04 -7.38 -13.24
N TRP A 284 -10.34 -7.25 -12.93
CA TRP A 284 -11.05 -8.28 -12.20
C TRP A 284 -11.03 -9.60 -12.97
N ARG A 285 -10.74 -10.71 -12.26
CA ARG A 285 -10.72 -12.06 -12.82
C ARG A 285 -11.48 -13.01 -11.90
N GLU A 286 -12.46 -13.69 -12.47
CA GLU A 286 -13.29 -14.70 -11.79
C GLU A 286 -12.97 -16.13 -12.27
N GLU A 287 -11.98 -16.26 -13.15
CA GLU A 287 -11.63 -17.52 -13.81
C GLU A 287 -11.00 -18.49 -12.81
N SER A 288 -11.41 -19.77 -12.85
CA SER A 288 -10.98 -20.77 -11.87
C SER A 288 -9.48 -21.13 -11.91
N ASN A 289 -8.78 -20.75 -12.99
CA ASN A 289 -7.35 -20.93 -13.15
C ASN A 289 -6.52 -19.69 -12.75
N TRP A 290 -7.17 -18.65 -12.22
CA TRP A 290 -6.52 -17.41 -11.78
C TRP A 290 -6.63 -17.27 -10.25
N GLN A 291 -5.50 -17.05 -9.58
CA GLN A 291 -5.44 -17.10 -8.11
C GLN A 291 -5.51 -15.71 -7.44
N SER A 292 -5.19 -14.64 -8.16
CA SER A 292 -5.25 -13.26 -7.64
C SER A 292 -6.62 -12.62 -7.87
N LEU A 293 -6.97 -11.59 -7.10
CA LEU A 293 -8.21 -10.84 -7.33
C LEU A 293 -8.11 -9.99 -8.59
N LEU A 294 -6.95 -9.34 -8.78
CA LEU A 294 -6.69 -8.46 -9.91
C LEU A 294 -5.55 -8.99 -10.78
N SER A 295 -5.71 -8.89 -12.10
CA SER A 295 -4.63 -9.07 -13.07
C SER A 295 -3.91 -7.75 -13.37
N ASN A 296 -3.10 -7.73 -14.44
CA ASN A 296 -2.47 -6.51 -14.97
C ASN A 296 -1.60 -5.74 -13.96
N GLY A 297 -1.05 -6.45 -12.96
CA GLY A 297 0.00 -5.94 -12.10
C GLY A 297 1.36 -6.04 -12.79
N THR A 298 2.28 -5.15 -12.43
CA THR A 298 3.65 -5.17 -12.95
C THR A 298 4.68 -5.28 -11.84
N VAL A 299 5.27 -6.46 -11.63
CA VAL A 299 6.28 -6.71 -10.57
C VAL A 299 7.61 -6.04 -10.91
N ASN A 300 8.17 -6.32 -12.09
CA ASN A 300 9.45 -5.77 -12.52
C ASN A 300 9.51 -5.73 -14.06
N ASN A 301 9.10 -4.62 -14.66
CA ASN A 301 9.07 -4.48 -16.11
C ASN A 301 10.47 -4.49 -16.77
N PRO A 302 11.52 -3.89 -16.17
CA PRO A 302 12.88 -3.94 -16.74
C PRO A 302 13.55 -5.31 -16.66
N ALA A 303 12.96 -6.30 -15.97
CA ALA A 303 13.48 -7.66 -15.91
C ALA A 303 13.53 -8.31 -17.31
N ASN A 304 14.34 -9.36 -17.44
CA ASN A 304 14.43 -10.16 -18.67
C ASN A 304 14.18 -11.64 -18.38
N PRO A 305 13.01 -12.20 -18.74
CA PRO A 305 11.87 -11.53 -19.39
C PRO A 305 11.15 -10.55 -18.42
N PRO A 306 10.38 -9.57 -18.96
CA PRO A 306 9.58 -8.67 -18.11
C PRO A 306 8.59 -9.44 -17.23
N ASN A 307 8.54 -9.11 -15.94
CA ASN A 307 7.54 -9.66 -15.02
C ASN A 307 6.39 -8.65 -14.87
N ASN A 308 5.44 -8.72 -15.80
CA ASN A 308 4.28 -7.84 -15.89
C ASN A 308 3.02 -8.60 -16.32
N ASN A 309 1.88 -7.91 -16.38
CA ASN A 309 0.58 -8.49 -16.77
C ASN A 309 0.17 -9.70 -15.91
N THR A 310 0.52 -9.69 -14.63
CA THR A 310 0.31 -10.81 -13.70
C THR A 310 -0.57 -10.40 -12.51
N GLY A 311 -0.93 -11.37 -11.68
CA GLY A 311 -1.54 -11.16 -10.38
C GLY A 311 -0.48 -10.84 -9.32
N ILE A 312 -0.82 -9.99 -8.35
CA ILE A 312 0.14 -9.52 -7.36
C ILE A 312 -0.49 -9.50 -5.96
N ILE A 313 0.07 -10.29 -5.05
CA ILE A 313 -0.48 -10.49 -3.70
C ILE A 313 -0.58 -9.19 -2.88
N TYR A 314 0.39 -8.28 -2.99
CA TYR A 314 0.30 -6.98 -2.31
C TYR A 314 -0.74 -6.07 -2.96
N GLY A 315 -0.95 -6.16 -4.28
CA GLY A 315 -2.05 -5.47 -4.95
C GLY A 315 -3.41 -5.91 -4.41
N ASP A 316 -3.61 -7.22 -4.25
CA ASP A 316 -4.81 -7.82 -3.67
C ASP A 316 -4.98 -7.45 -2.18
N TYR A 317 -3.89 -7.44 -1.41
CA TYR A 317 -3.91 -6.99 -0.02
C TYR A 317 -4.45 -5.57 0.12
N TYR A 318 -3.89 -4.61 -0.63
CA TYR A 318 -4.36 -3.22 -0.57
C TYR A 318 -5.74 -3.03 -1.19
N TYR A 319 -6.13 -3.87 -2.16
CA TYR A 319 -7.50 -3.88 -2.67
C TYR A 319 -8.52 -4.24 -1.57
N ILE A 320 -8.23 -5.29 -0.79
CA ILE A 320 -9.06 -5.70 0.34
C ILE A 320 -9.04 -4.62 1.44
N LYS A 321 -7.88 -4.04 1.76
CA LYS A 321 -7.78 -2.96 2.77
C LYS A 321 -8.59 -1.75 2.36
N ALA A 322 -8.48 -1.31 1.10
CA ALA A 322 -9.26 -0.20 0.56
C ALA A 322 -10.77 -0.49 0.59
N GLY A 323 -11.19 -1.70 0.20
CA GLY A 323 -12.60 -2.12 0.29
C GLY A 323 -13.15 -2.11 1.72
N ASN A 324 -12.36 -2.54 2.70
CA ASN A 324 -12.76 -2.46 4.11
C ASN A 324 -12.84 -1.01 4.60
N GLU A 325 -11.92 -0.14 4.17
CA GLU A 325 -11.91 1.27 4.55
C GLU A 325 -13.12 2.01 3.96
N LEU A 326 -13.53 1.69 2.73
CA LEU A 326 -14.77 2.21 2.13
C LEU A 326 -16.01 1.85 2.96
N LEU A 327 -16.10 0.60 3.43
CA LEU A 327 -17.19 0.17 4.32
C LEU A 327 -17.12 0.89 5.68
N ASN A 328 -15.92 1.00 6.24
CA ASN A 328 -15.71 1.63 7.55
C ASN A 328 -16.07 3.12 7.55
N GLN A 329 -15.79 3.83 6.45
CA GLN A 329 -16.17 5.23 6.26
C GLN A 329 -17.63 5.42 5.81
N GLY A 330 -18.41 4.35 5.63
CA GLY A 330 -19.78 4.42 5.13
C GLY A 330 -19.91 4.84 3.66
N LEU A 331 -18.80 4.82 2.91
CA LEU A 331 -18.73 5.14 1.49
C LEU A 331 -19.22 3.99 0.60
N MET A 332 -19.32 2.78 1.17
CA MET A 332 -19.92 1.60 0.55
C MET A 332 -20.80 0.90 1.60
N ASN A 333 -21.84 0.18 1.17
CA ASN A 333 -22.61 -0.70 2.04
C ASN A 333 -22.48 -2.17 1.60
N CYS A 334 -22.89 -3.07 2.51
CA CYS A 334 -22.86 -4.51 2.27
C CYS A 334 -24.00 -5.01 1.37
N SER A 335 -24.89 -4.12 0.89
CA SER A 335 -26.03 -4.45 0.05
C SER A 335 -25.68 -4.19 -1.43
N ASN A 336 -25.07 -5.19 -2.08
CA ASN A 336 -24.67 -5.14 -3.50
C ASN A 336 -23.80 -3.94 -3.92
N GLY A 337 -23.00 -3.38 -3.00
CA GLY A 337 -22.01 -2.34 -3.33
C GLY A 337 -22.62 -1.01 -3.78
N GLN A 338 -23.90 -0.73 -3.47
CA GLN A 338 -24.46 0.59 -3.74
C GLN A 338 -23.85 1.62 -2.78
N VAL A 339 -23.16 2.62 -3.32
CA VAL A 339 -22.71 3.78 -2.55
C VAL A 339 -23.95 4.52 -2.05
N ALA A 340 -24.01 4.81 -0.75
CA ALA A 340 -24.93 5.82 -0.25
C ALA A 340 -24.42 7.17 -0.79
N VAL A 341 -25.00 7.67 -1.88
CA VAL A 341 -24.74 9.03 -2.34
C VAL A 341 -25.20 9.97 -1.21
N PRO A 342 -24.33 10.85 -0.68
CA PRO A 342 -24.76 11.84 0.31
C PRO A 342 -25.89 12.66 -0.31
N ALA A 343 -27.06 12.65 0.34
CA ALA A 343 -28.21 13.38 -0.14
C ALA A 343 -27.87 14.87 -0.27
N THR A 344 -27.90 15.40 -1.49
CA THR A 344 -27.90 16.84 -1.72
C THR A 344 -29.14 17.42 -1.03
N PRO A 345 -29.04 18.51 -0.25
CA PRO A 345 -30.22 19.13 0.34
C PRO A 345 -31.13 19.63 -0.79
N THR A 346 -32.32 19.04 -0.91
CA THR A 346 -33.33 19.49 -1.86
C THR A 346 -33.97 20.77 -1.33
N SER A 347 -33.67 21.89 -1.98
CA SER A 347 -34.47 23.11 -1.85
C SER A 347 -35.65 23.02 -2.83
N PRO A 348 -36.90 23.30 -2.43
CA PRO A 348 -38.04 23.31 -3.32
C PRO A 348 -38.17 24.69 -4.00
N ASN A 349 -37.98 24.76 -5.33
CA ASN A 349 -38.87 25.45 -6.28
C ASN A 349 -38.21 25.77 -7.64
N SER A 350 -39.01 25.53 -8.70
CA SER A 350 -39.04 26.24 -10.01
C SER A 350 -38.21 25.66 -11.19
N PRO A 351 -38.68 25.83 -12.46
CA PRO A 351 -38.92 24.72 -13.39
C PRO A 351 -37.88 24.52 -14.51
N GLN A 352 -38.01 23.35 -15.16
CA GLN A 352 -37.20 22.79 -16.25
C GLN A 352 -36.85 23.75 -17.40
N THR A 353 -35.58 23.73 -17.80
CA THR A 353 -35.15 23.79 -19.22
C THR A 353 -33.84 23.01 -19.45
N SER A 354 -33.97 21.96 -20.27
CA SER A 354 -33.00 21.36 -21.22
C SER A 354 -31.51 21.14 -20.89
N GLN A 355 -31.16 19.85 -20.87
CA GLN A 355 -29.95 19.21 -21.42
C GLN A 355 -28.56 19.63 -20.90
N GLN A 356 -28.04 18.84 -19.96
CA GLN A 356 -26.65 18.38 -19.97
C GLN A 356 -26.58 17.00 -19.31
N THR A 357 -26.11 16.02 -20.08
CA THR A 357 -25.91 14.62 -19.65
C THR A 357 -24.73 14.53 -18.69
N ASN A 358 -25.00 14.66 -17.39
CA ASN A 358 -24.06 14.21 -16.36
C ASN A 358 -24.20 12.69 -16.21
N GLY A 359 -23.28 11.97 -16.84
CA GLY A 359 -23.09 10.53 -16.64
C GLY A 359 -22.52 10.27 -15.24
N GLY A 360 -23.40 10.18 -14.24
CA GLY A 360 -23.07 9.52 -12.99
C GLY A 360 -22.80 8.05 -13.29
N ILE A 361 -21.55 7.62 -13.17
CA ILE A 361 -21.20 6.21 -13.26
C ILE A 361 -21.75 5.56 -11.98
N ALA A 362 -22.88 4.88 -12.12
CA ALA A 362 -23.35 3.92 -11.13
C ALA A 362 -22.31 2.79 -11.04
N LEU A 363 -21.92 2.41 -9.82
CA LEU A 363 -21.21 1.16 -9.57
C LEU A 363 -22.17 0.00 -9.88
N THR A 364 -22.25 -0.38 -11.15
CA THR A 364 -22.96 -1.60 -11.55
C THR A 364 -22.05 -2.81 -11.27
N SER A 365 -22.40 -3.54 -10.20
CA SER A 365 -22.19 -4.98 -10.00
C SER A 365 -20.77 -5.58 -9.93
N VAL A 366 -19.69 -4.81 -9.77
CA VAL A 366 -18.31 -5.37 -9.82
C VAL A 366 -17.76 -5.91 -8.49
N PHE A 367 -18.62 -6.36 -7.56
CA PHE A 367 -18.20 -6.99 -6.31
C PHE A 367 -19.07 -8.21 -5.98
N TRP A 368 -18.90 -9.33 -6.73
CA TRP A 368 -19.09 -10.75 -6.32
C TRP A 368 -19.38 -11.66 -7.51
N PRO A 369 -18.60 -12.77 -7.64
CA PRO A 369 -18.63 -13.87 -6.67
C PRO A 369 -17.25 -14.41 -6.23
N LEU A 370 -17.00 -14.48 -4.92
CA LEU A 370 -16.01 -15.42 -4.35
C LEU A 370 -16.73 -16.72 -4.00
N VAL A 371 -16.69 -17.70 -4.90
CA VAL A 371 -17.35 -19.00 -4.74
C VAL A 371 -16.37 -20.14 -5.13
N TRP A 372 -15.87 -20.84 -4.09
CA TRP A 372 -15.62 -22.31 -4.02
C TRP A 372 -14.22 -22.92 -4.31
N PRO A 373 -13.94 -24.15 -3.79
CA PRO A 373 -12.69 -24.49 -3.09
C PRO A 373 -11.78 -25.46 -3.87
N SER A 374 -10.63 -25.74 -3.22
CA SER A 374 -9.69 -26.86 -3.42
C SER A 374 -8.64 -26.69 -4.52
N GLY A 375 -7.38 -26.50 -4.08
CA GLY A 375 -6.22 -26.50 -4.96
C GLY A 375 -4.94 -26.10 -4.22
N LEU A 376 -4.15 -27.11 -3.87
CA LEU A 376 -2.75 -27.17 -3.42
C LEU A 376 -1.87 -25.90 -3.55
N LEU A 377 -1.10 -25.56 -2.51
CA LEU A 377 0.30 -25.99 -2.28
C LEU A 377 1.29 -25.42 -3.31
N GLY A 378 2.15 -24.49 -2.87
CA GLY A 378 3.40 -24.13 -3.58
C GLY A 378 3.72 -22.63 -3.61
N PHE A 379 4.73 -22.24 -2.83
CA PHE A 379 5.80 -21.25 -3.08
C PHE A 379 5.73 -20.40 -4.38
N LEU A 380 6.00 -19.09 -4.38
CA LEU A 380 7.24 -18.42 -3.95
C LEU A 380 7.01 -16.94 -3.57
N ILE A 381 7.76 -16.49 -2.57
CA ILE A 381 8.13 -15.10 -2.34
C ILE A 381 9.20 -14.77 -3.40
N GLU A 382 8.88 -13.88 -4.34
CA GLU A 382 9.88 -13.14 -5.11
C GLU A 382 9.56 -11.64 -4.98
N PHE A 383 10.30 -11.00 -4.08
CA PHE A 383 10.64 -9.58 -4.13
C PHE A 383 12.12 -9.48 -4.48
#